data_AF-A0A7S0FP75-F1
#
_entry.id   AF-A0A7S0FP75-F1
#
_cell.length_a   1.000
_cell.length_b   1.000
_cell.length_c   1.000
_cell.angle_alpha   90.00
_cell.angle_beta   90.00
_cell.angle_gamma   90.00
#
_symmetry.space_group_name_H-M   'P 1'
#
loop_
_entity.id
_entity.type
_entity.pdbx_description
1 polymer ?
#
loop_
_entity_poly.entity_id
_entity_poly.type
_entity_poly.pdbx_seq_one_letter_code
_entity_poly.pdbx_strand_id
1 'polypeptide(L)'
;SAVAILLQLITVKGLSSSVPLVKATKALGVAFGMTLINLFYLEPTSTKVMFDRYELEEKEGGKDSDEYRKLAASFGKFHGMSSLTNLVALCGAVAHAFFLASALV
;
A
#
# COMPACT_ATOMS: atom_id res chain seq x y z
N SER A 1 0.64 7.17 6.57
CA SER A 1 0.62 7.95 5.32
C SER A 1 2.03 8.02 4.74
N ALA A 2 2.19 8.22 3.43
CA ALA A 2 3.51 8.30 2.78
C ALA A 2 4.40 9.40 3.39
N VAL A 3 3.82 10.55 3.76
CA VAL A 3 4.51 11.66 4.43
C VAL A 3 5.13 11.22 5.76
N ALA A 4 4.38 10.47 6.58
CA ALA A 4 4.90 9.98 7.86
C ALA A 4 6.10 9.05 7.69
N ILE A 5 6.04 8.15 6.70
CA ILE A 5 7.14 7.22 6.38
C ILE A 5 8.37 8.00 5.88
N LEU A 6 8.16 9.03 5.04
CA LEU A 6 9.24 9.88 4.55
C LEU A 6 9.93 10.64 5.69
N LEU A 7 9.15 11.21 6.61
CA LEU A 7 9.70 11.86 7.80
C LEU A 7 10.53 10.89 8.65
N GLN A 8 10.02 9.67 8.88
CA GLN A 8 10.76 8.64 9.61
C GLN A 8 12.06 8.24 8.90
N LEU A 9 12.09 8.15 7.57
CA LEU A 9 13.31 7.89 6.80
C LEU A 9 14.36 8.99 6.98
N ILE A 10 13.94 10.26 6.99
CA ILE A 10 14.83 11.41 7.23
C ILE A 10 15.39 11.34 8.65
N THR A 11 14.53 11.12 9.65
CA THR A 11 14.94 11.01 11.06
C THR A 11 15.97 9.91 11.27
N VAL A 12 15.71 8.72 10.73
CA VAL A 12 16.60 7.55 10.88
C VAL A 12 17.95 7.79 10.22
N LYS A 13 18.00 8.50 9.09
CA LYS A 13 19.26 8.88 8.45
C LYS A 13 20.09 9.88 9.27
N GLY A 14 19.44 10.65 10.15
CA GLY A 14 20.07 11.56 11.10
C GLY A 14 20.63 10.88 12.36
N LEU A 15 20.23 9.63 12.65
CA LEU A 15 20.82 8.85 13.74
C LEU A 15 22.13 8.16 13.28
N SER A 16 23.11 8.08 14.17
CA SER A 16 24.45 7.49 13.93
C SER A 16 24.39 6.03 13.45
N SER A 17 25.29 5.65 12.53
CA SER A 17 25.32 4.36 11.82
C SER A 17 25.66 3.14 12.69
N SER A 18 24.84 2.81 13.67
CA SER A 18 24.86 1.49 14.32
C SER A 18 24.13 0.47 13.43
N VAL A 19 24.65 -0.76 13.37
CA VAL A 19 24.18 -1.85 12.50
C VAL A 19 22.67 -2.18 12.57
N PRO A 20 21.91 -1.92 13.67
CA PRO A 20 20.45 -2.06 13.69
C PRO A 20 19.70 -0.99 12.84
N LEU A 21 20.29 0.19 12.67
CA LEU A 21 19.67 1.33 11.99
C LEU A 21 19.54 1.13 10.47
N VAL A 22 20.50 0.40 9.87
CA VAL A 22 20.45 0.04 8.44
C VAL A 22 19.28 -0.91 8.16
N LYS A 23 19.03 -1.88 9.05
CA LYS A 23 17.88 -2.81 8.92
C LYS A 23 16.55 -2.07 9.08
N ALA A 24 16.48 -1.17 10.07
CA ALA A 24 15.32 -0.30 10.28
C ALA A 24 15.02 0.57 9.06
N THR A 25 16.06 1.14 8.42
CA THR A 25 15.92 1.96 7.20
C THR A 25 15.41 1.14 6.02
N LYS A 26 15.96 -0.07 5.82
CA LYS A 26 15.53 -0.96 4.72
C LYS A 26 14.06 -1.39 4.86
N ALA A 27 13.65 -1.79 6.06
CA ALA A 27 12.26 -2.17 6.33
C ALA A 27 11.29 -1.02 6.04
N LEU A 28 11.66 0.20 6.47
CA LEU A 28 10.88 1.40 6.23
C LEU A 28 10.85 1.80 4.74
N GLY A 29 11.96 1.60 4.02
CA GLY A 29 12.03 1.83 2.57
C GLY A 29 11.09 0.90 1.77
N VAL A 30 10.97 -0.37 2.17
CA VAL A 30 9.98 -1.29 1.59
C VAL A 30 8.57 -0.79 1.85
N ALA A 31 8.25 -0.39 3.09
CA ALA A 31 6.94 0.16 3.43
C ALA A 31 6.61 1.42 2.63
N PHE A 32 7.61 2.30 2.43
CA PHE A 32 7.47 3.49 1.59
C PHE A 32 7.13 3.13 0.15
N GLY A 33 7.92 2.24 -0.47
CA GLY A 33 7.69 1.81 -1.85
C GLY A 33 6.31 1.21 -2.06
N MET A 34 5.86 0.33 -1.16
CA MET A 34 4.52 -0.26 -1.22
C MET A 34 3.42 0.80 -1.05
N THR A 35 3.61 1.76 -0.15
CA THR A 35 2.67 2.87 0.04
C THR A 35 2.55 3.73 -1.23
N LEU A 36 3.66 4.01 -1.91
CA LEU A 36 3.65 4.79 -3.15
C LEU A 36 2.98 4.02 -4.30
N ILE A 37 3.26 2.72 -4.44
CA ILE A 37 2.62 1.86 -5.45
C ILE A 37 1.11 1.83 -5.21
N ASN A 38 0.68 1.72 -3.95
CA ASN A 38 -0.73 1.78 -3.63
C ASN A 38 -1.34 3.14 -4.02
N LEU A 39 -0.75 4.22 -3.51
CA LEU A 39 -1.27 5.58 -3.63
C LEU A 39 -1.37 6.05 -5.10
N PHE A 40 -0.35 5.78 -5.91
CA PHE A 40 -0.27 6.33 -7.27
C PHE A 40 -0.79 5.40 -8.36
N TYR A 41 -0.99 4.11 -8.07
CA TYR A 41 -1.37 3.14 -9.09
C TYR A 41 -2.54 2.26 -8.68
N LEU A 42 -2.40 1.46 -7.62
CA LEU A 42 -3.40 0.42 -7.30
C LEU A 42 -4.71 1.01 -6.82
N GLU A 43 -4.65 1.97 -5.90
CA GLU A 43 -5.82 2.66 -5.35
C GLU A 43 -6.60 3.44 -6.42
N PRO A 44 -5.99 4.36 -7.22
CA PRO A 44 -6.73 5.08 -8.25
C PRO A 44 -7.30 4.15 -9.32
N THR A 45 -6.58 3.08 -9.69
CA THR A 45 -7.07 2.10 -10.67
C THR A 45 -8.24 1.28 -10.10
N SER A 46 -8.14 0.83 -8.85
CA SER A 46 -9.23 0.10 -8.18
C SER A 46 -10.48 0.97 -8.05
N THR A 47 -10.30 2.25 -7.73
CA THR A 47 -11.40 3.22 -7.60
C THR A 47 -12.05 3.51 -8.95
N LYS A 48 -11.27 3.63 -10.03
CA LYS A 48 -11.84 3.77 -11.38
C LYS A 48 -12.72 2.58 -11.74
N VAL A 49 -12.24 1.35 -11.57
CA VAL A 49 -13.02 0.13 -11.86
C VAL A 49 -14.25 0.03 -10.95
N MET A 50 -14.18 0.53 -9.71
CA MET A 50 -15.33 0.62 -8.81
C MET A 50 -16.42 1.54 -9.38
N PHE A 51 -16.06 2.73 -9.85
CA PHE A 51 -17.00 3.66 -10.48
C PHE A 51 -17.59 3.10 -11.77
N ASP A 52 -16.76 2.52 -12.64
CA ASP A 52 -17.22 1.88 -13.89
C ASP A 52 -18.26 0.76 -13.60
N ARG A 53 -18.10 0.02 -12.48
CA ARG A 53 -19.10 -0.95 -12.03
C ARG A 53 -20.39 -0.27 -11.60
N TYR A 54 -20.33 0.78 -10.78
CA TYR A 54 -21.51 1.48 -10.29
C TYR A 54 -22.37 2.03 -11.44
N GLU A 55 -21.75 2.56 -12.50
CA GLU A 55 -22.47 3.00 -13.70
C GLU A 55 -23.25 1.87 -14.39
N LEU A 56 -22.79 0.62 -14.31
CA LEU A 56 -23.52 -0.54 -14.80
C LEU A 56 -24.58 -1.03 -13.81
N GLU A 57 -24.34 -0.88 -12.51
CA GLU A 57 -25.32 -1.25 -11.48
C GLU A 57 -26.59 -0.39 -11.55
N GLU A 58 -26.47 0.85 -12.00
CA GLU A 58 -27.60 1.78 -12.17
C GLU A 58 -28.46 1.47 -13.42
N LYS A 59 -27.94 0.70 -14.38
CA LYS A 59 -28.66 0.32 -15.60
C LYS A 59 -29.49 -0.95 -15.36
N GLU A 60 -30.70 -0.98 -15.89
CA GLU A 60 -31.57 -2.18 -15.84
C GLU A 60 -30.87 -3.37 -16.52
N GLY A 61 -30.75 -4.49 -15.80
CA GLY A 61 -30.03 -5.69 -16.26
C GLY A 61 -28.50 -5.56 -16.32
N GLY A 62 -27.92 -4.42 -15.93
CA GLY A 62 -26.47 -4.19 -16.06
C GLY A 62 -25.61 -5.12 -15.20
N LYS A 63 -26.12 -5.58 -14.04
CA LYS A 63 -25.44 -6.58 -13.18
C LYS A 63 -25.30 -7.96 -13.81
N ASP A 64 -26.20 -8.32 -14.72
CA ASP A 64 -26.17 -9.62 -15.41
C ASP A 64 -25.30 -9.59 -16.67
N SER A 65 -24.80 -8.42 -17.05
CA SER A 65 -23.94 -8.25 -18.22
C SER A 65 -22.57 -8.92 -18.04
N ASP A 66 -22.02 -9.43 -19.15
CA ASP A 66 -20.64 -9.94 -19.17
C ASP A 66 -19.61 -8.85 -18.90
N GLU A 67 -19.94 -7.58 -19.21
CA GLU A 67 -19.10 -6.42 -18.90
C GLU A 67 -18.98 -6.22 -17.39
N TYR A 68 -20.09 -6.26 -16.66
CA TYR A 68 -20.08 -6.17 -15.21
C TYR A 68 -19.25 -7.29 -14.58
N ARG A 69 -19.37 -8.53 -15.08
CA ARG A 69 -18.57 -9.67 -14.61
C ARG A 69 -17.07 -9.44 -14.80
N LYS A 70 -16.66 -8.87 -15.95
CA LYS A 70 -15.25 -8.53 -16.23
C LYS A 70 -14.73 -7.42 -15.31
N LEU A 71 -15.54 -6.39 -15.08
CA LEU A 71 -15.19 -5.31 -14.17
C LEU A 71 -15.14 -5.79 -12.71
N ALA A 72 -16.05 -6.66 -12.28
CA ALA A 72 -16.03 -7.26 -10.94
C ALA A 72 -14.76 -8.09 -10.70
N ALA A 73 -14.34 -8.91 -11.68
CA ALA A 73 -13.08 -9.64 -11.61
C ALA A 73 -11.86 -8.70 -11.56
N SER A 74 -11.87 -7.63 -12.37
CA SER A 74 -10.82 -6.62 -12.39
C SER A 74 -10.74 -5.87 -11.06
N PHE A 75 -11.88 -5.48 -10.49
CA PHE A 75 -11.97 -4.84 -9.19
C PHE A 75 -11.37 -5.73 -8.11
N GLY A 76 -11.77 -7.00 -8.03
CA GLY A 76 -11.23 -7.95 -7.06
C GLY A 76 -9.71 -8.07 -7.14
N LYS A 77 -9.16 -8.09 -8.37
CA LYS A 77 -7.71 -8.12 -8.60
C LYS A 77 -7.01 -6.85 -8.08
N PHE A 78 -7.46 -5.65 -8.48
CA PHE A 78 -6.82 -4.40 -8.08
C PHE A 78 -6.99 -4.09 -6.59
N HIS A 79 -8.18 -4.33 -6.04
CA HIS A 79 -8.47 -4.18 -4.62
C HIS A 79 -7.63 -5.14 -3.76
N GLY A 80 -7.49 -6.40 -4.20
CA GLY A 80 -6.65 -7.39 -3.53
C GLY A 80 -5.17 -6.99 -3.53
N MET A 81 -4.64 -6.53 -4.67
CA MET A 81 -3.27 -6.02 -4.76
C MET A 81 -3.06 -4.78 -3.87
N SER A 82 -4.01 -3.84 -3.88
CA SER A 82 -3.98 -2.64 -3.02
C SER A 82 -3.90 -3.04 -1.54
N SER A 83 -4.80 -3.93 -1.09
CA SER A 83 -4.81 -4.46 0.28
C SER A 83 -3.49 -5.16 0.64
N LEU A 84 -2.92 -5.94 -0.28
CA LEU A 84 -1.64 -6.62 -0.06
C LEU A 84 -0.49 -5.62 0.11
N THR A 85 -0.40 -4.60 -0.74
CA THR A 85 0.65 -3.58 -0.60
C THR A 85 0.54 -2.82 0.72
N ASN A 86 -0.68 -2.55 1.21
CA ASN A 86 -0.89 -1.97 2.53
C ASN A 86 -0.48 -2.92 3.66
N LEU A 87 -0.73 -4.22 3.53
CA LEU A 87 -0.28 -5.23 4.50
C LEU A 87 1.25 -5.32 4.55
N VAL A 88 1.94 -5.34 3.40
CA VAL A 88 3.40 -5.34 3.36
C VAL A 88 3.97 -4.06 3.98
N ALA A 89 3.33 -2.90 3.73
CA ALA A 89 3.72 -1.65 4.36
C ALA A 89 3.57 -1.70 5.90
N LEU A 90 2.49 -2.30 6.40
CA LEU A 90 2.28 -2.52 7.83
C LEU A 90 3.37 -3.42 8.43
N CYS A 91 3.66 -4.56 7.80
CA CYS A 91 4.72 -5.46 8.24
C CYS A 91 6.10 -4.76 8.24
N GLY A 92 6.40 -3.96 7.21
CA GLY A 92 7.62 -3.16 7.13
C GLY A 92 7.74 -2.12 8.24
N ALA A 93 6.63 -1.45 8.59
CA ALA A 93 6.60 -0.50 9.71
C ALA A 93 6.80 -1.19 11.07
N VAL A 94 6.20 -2.36 11.28
CA VAL A 94 6.42 -3.17 12.50
C VAL A 94 7.89 -3.61 12.58
N ALA A 95 8.45 -4.16 11.51
CA ALA A 95 9.86 -4.55 11.48
C ALA A 95 10.81 -3.36 11.71
N HIS A 96 10.50 -2.20 11.12
CA HIS A 96 11.21 -0.95 11.39
C HIS A 96 11.24 -0.62 12.89
N ALA A 97 10.07 -0.67 13.56
CA ALA A 97 9.97 -0.40 14.99
C ALA A 97 10.77 -1.39 15.84
N PHE A 98 10.73 -2.69 15.53
CA PHE A 98 11.53 -3.71 16.22
C PHE A 98 13.04 -3.47 16.09
N PHE A 99 13.54 -3.19 14.89
CA PHE A 99 14.96 -2.92 14.68
C PHE A 99 15.41 -1.61 15.34
N LEU A 100 14.56 -0.58 15.31
CA LEU A 100 14.85 0.68 16.00
C LEU A 100 14.91 0.49 17.52
N ALA A 101 13.95 -0.24 18.10
CA ALA A 101 13.95 -0.55 19.53
C ALA A 101 15.20 -1.33 19.96
N SER A 102 15.65 -2.30 19.16
CA SER A 102 16.90 -3.04 19.42
C SER A 102 18.17 -2.19 19.33
N ALA A 103 18.09 -0.98 18.81
CA ALA A 103 19.20 -0.03 18.74
C ALA A 103 19.30 0.87 19.98
N LEU A 104 18.26 0.89 20.82
CA LEU A 104 18.13 1.76 21.99
C LEU A 104 18.45 1.03 23.32
N VAL A 105 18.70 -0.28 23.26
CA VAL A 105 19.05 -1.15 24.38
C VAL A 105 20.47 -1.68 24.16
#